data_AF-A0A2W7BVG5-F1
#
_entry.id   AF-A0A2W7BVG5-F1
#
_cell.length_a   1.000
_cell.length_b   1.000
_cell.length_c   1.000
_cell.angle_alpha   90.00
_cell.angle_beta   90.00
_cell.angle_gamma   90.00
#
_symmetry.space_group_name_H-M   'P 1'
#
loop_
_entity.id
_entity.type
_entity.pdbx_description
1 polymer ?
#
loop_
_entity_poly.entity_id
_entity_poly.type
_entity_poly.pdbx_seq_one_letter_code
_entity_poly.pdbx_strand_id
1 'polypeptide(L)'
;MSKQKELLTLHGQLLAGDTRAASKIVELVIASLVAIVKRDVAGLHDHQDVEEACFDALFKYLAAPTNYNPQLAELTTYLAAIAKGKAMTLRRSQARRTKHEGTYSAIENTSDDPLATVDDEDSMIQQIDWERFGDQLVKDPGDAVIVNLIKVGASSVPVVAQALGLTADEAGLEEAGRRLERIRGRARRFGEGTKA
;
A
#
# COMPACT_ATOMS: atom_id res chain seq x y z
N MET A 1 -1.58 34.10 -1.75
CA MET A 1 -2.91 33.68 -2.26
C MET A 1 -3.22 32.30 -1.72
N SER A 2 -4.50 31.93 -1.52
CA SER A 2 -4.83 30.53 -1.18
C SER A 2 -4.46 29.62 -2.35
N LYS A 3 -3.84 28.47 -2.08
CA LYS A 3 -3.43 27.46 -3.07
C LYS A 3 -4.55 27.13 -4.06
N GLN A 4 -5.81 27.06 -3.59
CA GLN A 4 -6.96 26.81 -4.43
C GLN A 4 -7.23 27.95 -5.43
N LYS A 5 -7.06 29.22 -5.06
CA LYS A 5 -7.23 30.36 -5.99
C LYS A 5 -6.17 30.37 -7.09
N GLU A 6 -4.95 29.97 -6.76
CA GLU A 6 -3.87 29.81 -7.72
C GLU A 6 -4.18 28.67 -8.71
N LEU A 7 -4.61 27.51 -8.21
CA LEU A 7 -5.02 26.38 -9.05
C LEU A 7 -6.20 26.72 -9.98
N LEU A 8 -7.16 27.54 -9.53
CA LEU A 8 -8.26 28.01 -10.39
C LEU A 8 -7.77 28.95 -11.49
N THR A 9 -6.84 29.84 -11.18
CA THR A 9 -6.21 30.71 -12.18
C THR A 9 -5.49 29.88 -13.24
N LEU A 10 -4.68 28.91 -12.81
CA LEU A 10 -3.98 28.00 -13.70
C LEU A 10 -4.93 27.13 -14.52
N HIS A 11 -6.04 26.66 -13.93
CA HIS A 11 -7.07 25.93 -14.65
C HIS A 11 -7.70 26.79 -15.76
N GLY A 12 -8.00 28.07 -15.49
CA GLY A 12 -8.50 29.00 -16.51
C GLY A 12 -7.49 29.23 -17.64
N GLN A 13 -6.19 29.36 -17.30
CA GLN A 13 -5.11 29.48 -18.29
C GLN A 13 -4.99 28.21 -19.16
N LEU A 14 -5.09 27.04 -18.54
CA LEU A 14 -5.09 25.76 -19.24
C LEU A 14 -6.26 25.66 -20.23
N LEU A 15 -7.47 26.08 -19.83
CA LEU A 15 -8.63 26.13 -20.72
C LEU A 15 -8.46 27.13 -21.89
N ALA A 16 -7.69 28.19 -21.68
CA ALA A 16 -7.33 29.15 -22.71
C ALA A 16 -6.20 28.65 -23.64
N GLY A 17 -5.68 27.44 -23.42
CA GLY A 17 -4.64 26.81 -24.25
C GLY A 17 -3.20 27.08 -23.78
N ASP A 18 -2.99 27.67 -22.60
CA ASP A 18 -1.64 27.84 -22.05
C ASP A 18 -1.10 26.51 -21.50
N THR A 19 -0.22 25.87 -22.27
CA THR A 19 0.39 24.58 -21.91
C THR A 19 1.33 24.67 -20.71
N ARG A 20 1.85 25.86 -20.36
CA ARG A 20 2.70 26.05 -19.17
C ARG A 20 1.91 25.93 -17.88
N ALA A 21 0.59 26.19 -17.94
CA ALA A 21 -0.28 26.03 -16.79
C ALA A 21 -0.37 24.56 -16.34
N ALA A 22 -0.27 23.61 -17.28
CA ALA A 22 -0.29 22.17 -16.96
C ALA A 22 0.84 21.77 -16.00
N SER A 23 2.08 22.14 -16.32
CA SER A 23 3.25 21.81 -15.48
C SER A 23 3.13 22.42 -14.08
N LYS A 24 2.69 23.68 -13.99
CA LYS A 24 2.49 24.36 -12.70
C LYS A 24 1.40 23.71 -11.85
N ILE A 25 0.30 23.27 -12.47
CA ILE A 25 -0.74 22.53 -11.77
C ILE A 25 -0.15 21.24 -11.18
N VAL A 26 0.58 20.47 -11.99
CA VAL A 26 1.20 19.21 -11.55
C VAL A 26 2.12 19.45 -10.34
N GLU A 27 3.06 20.40 -10.45
CA GLU A 27 3.99 20.76 -9.36
C GLU A 27 3.27 21.12 -8.06
N LEU A 28 2.18 21.90 -8.16
CA LEU A 28 1.42 22.33 -6.99
C LEU A 28 0.62 21.20 -6.33
N VAL A 29 0.11 20.23 -7.10
CA VAL A 29 -0.82 19.23 -6.55
C VAL A 29 -0.18 17.89 -6.25
N ILE A 30 0.88 17.48 -6.96
CA ILE A 30 1.37 16.09 -6.94
C ILE A 30 1.72 15.60 -5.53
N ALA A 31 2.51 16.37 -4.76
CA ALA A 31 2.92 15.97 -3.42
C ALA A 31 1.74 15.83 -2.46
N SER A 32 0.78 16.77 -2.53
CA SER A 32 -0.45 16.71 -1.71
C SER A 32 -1.35 15.55 -2.13
N LEU A 33 -1.44 15.29 -3.43
CA LEU A 33 -2.26 14.22 -3.99
C LEU A 33 -1.72 12.84 -3.56
N VAL A 34 -0.41 12.63 -3.69
CA VAL A 34 0.27 11.41 -3.23
C VAL A 34 0.04 11.21 -1.73
N ALA A 35 0.22 12.24 -0.90
CA ALA A 35 0.00 12.14 0.54
C ALA A 35 -1.44 11.74 0.89
N ILE A 36 -2.44 12.30 0.19
CA ILE A 36 -3.86 11.95 0.38
C ILE A 36 -4.13 10.49 -0.01
N VAL A 37 -3.61 10.04 -1.16
CA VAL A 37 -3.85 8.67 -1.64
C VAL A 37 -3.18 7.64 -0.73
N LYS A 38 -1.92 7.86 -0.31
CA LYS A 38 -1.23 6.99 0.66
C LYS A 38 -2.01 6.84 1.96
N ARG A 39 -2.52 7.96 2.49
CA ARG A 39 -3.28 7.96 3.75
C ARG A 39 -4.62 7.26 3.62
N ASP A 40 -5.35 7.51 2.53
CA ASP A 40 -6.76 7.11 2.41
C ASP A 40 -6.95 5.72 1.79
N VAL A 41 -5.95 5.19 1.07
CA VAL A 41 -5.97 3.85 0.48
C VAL A 41 -4.99 2.95 1.21
N ALA A 42 -5.34 2.58 2.44
CA ALA A 42 -4.59 1.60 3.22
C ALA A 42 -4.43 0.28 2.45
N GLY A 43 -3.25 -0.32 2.51
CA GLY A 43 -2.95 -1.60 1.84
C GLY A 43 -2.41 -1.47 0.41
N LEU A 44 -2.28 -0.26 -0.13
CA LEU A 44 -1.47 -0.02 -1.34
C LEU A 44 -0.06 0.35 -0.88
N HIS A 45 0.82 -0.66 -0.79
CA HIS A 45 2.13 -0.53 -0.16
C HIS A 45 3.20 -0.03 -1.13
N ASP A 46 3.01 -0.22 -2.43
CA ASP A 46 3.94 0.25 -3.44
C ASP A 46 3.80 1.77 -3.65
N HIS A 47 4.90 2.48 -3.37
CA HIS A 47 5.04 3.91 -3.65
C HIS A 47 4.78 4.23 -5.12
N GLN A 48 5.28 3.37 -6.01
CA GLN A 48 5.17 3.54 -7.45
C GLN A 48 3.72 3.46 -7.91
N ASP A 49 2.93 2.52 -7.37
CA ASP A 49 1.50 2.41 -7.68
C ASP A 49 0.70 3.64 -7.25
N VAL A 50 1.05 4.21 -6.09
CA VAL A 50 0.42 5.44 -5.60
C VAL A 50 0.72 6.59 -6.55
N GLU A 51 1.99 6.75 -6.95
CA GLU A 51 2.39 7.80 -7.88
C GLU A 51 1.76 7.59 -9.25
N GLU A 52 1.71 6.37 -9.77
CA GLU A 52 1.04 6.03 -11.02
C GLU A 52 -0.44 6.41 -10.95
N ALA A 53 -1.15 6.04 -9.88
CA ALA A 53 -2.56 6.41 -9.71
C ALA A 53 -2.77 7.93 -9.66
N CYS A 54 -1.83 8.68 -9.09
CA CYS A 54 -1.86 10.14 -9.06
C CYS A 54 -1.59 10.75 -10.44
N PHE A 55 -0.59 10.25 -11.16
CA PHE A 55 -0.27 10.69 -12.53
C PHE A 55 -1.40 10.36 -13.50
N ASP A 56 -2.03 9.20 -13.38
CA ASP A 56 -3.22 8.84 -14.17
C ASP A 56 -4.37 9.83 -13.96
N ALA A 57 -4.64 10.21 -12.71
CA ALA A 57 -5.66 11.21 -12.40
C ALA A 57 -5.32 12.57 -13.02
N LEU A 58 -4.04 12.97 -12.95
CA LEU A 58 -3.54 14.20 -13.57
C LEU A 58 -3.64 14.15 -15.09
N PHE A 59 -3.19 13.09 -15.75
CA PHE A 59 -3.28 12.94 -17.20
C PHE A 59 -4.73 12.93 -17.68
N LYS A 60 -5.62 12.25 -16.96
CA LYS A 60 -7.05 12.26 -17.26
C LYS A 60 -7.65 13.67 -17.17
N TYR A 61 -7.26 14.43 -16.15
CA TYR A 61 -7.68 15.83 -16.03
C TYR A 61 -7.09 16.70 -17.15
N LEU A 62 -5.79 16.61 -17.41
CA LEU A 62 -5.10 17.42 -18.43
C LEU A 62 -5.59 17.12 -19.86
N ALA A 63 -6.04 15.89 -20.13
CA ALA A 63 -6.62 15.50 -21.40
C ALA A 63 -8.02 16.08 -21.63
N ALA A 64 -8.77 16.34 -20.55
CA ALA A 64 -10.13 16.88 -20.62
C ALA A 64 -10.42 17.83 -19.44
N PRO A 65 -9.74 18.99 -19.35
CA PRO A 65 -9.82 19.86 -18.19
C PRO A 65 -11.23 20.43 -17.97
N THR A 66 -12.04 20.54 -19.03
CA THR A 66 -13.44 20.99 -19.00
C THR A 66 -14.36 20.10 -18.14
N ASN A 67 -13.95 18.88 -17.84
CA ASN A 67 -14.72 17.97 -16.97
C ASN A 67 -14.63 18.33 -15.49
N TYR A 68 -13.65 19.14 -15.09
CA TYR A 68 -13.55 19.65 -13.73
C TYR A 68 -14.51 20.82 -13.54
N ASN A 69 -15.38 20.72 -12.53
CA ASN A 69 -16.26 21.80 -12.12
C ASN A 69 -15.82 22.38 -10.77
N PRO A 70 -15.28 23.61 -10.73
CA PRO A 70 -14.79 24.22 -9.49
C PRO A 70 -15.88 24.59 -8.49
N GLN A 71 -17.16 24.55 -8.88
CA GLN A 71 -18.29 24.77 -7.96
C GLN A 71 -18.64 23.52 -7.14
N LEU A 72 -18.22 22.33 -7.59
CA LEU A 72 -18.53 21.07 -6.91
C LEU A 72 -17.45 20.64 -5.92
N ALA A 73 -16.19 20.90 -6.23
CA ALA A 73 -15.06 20.53 -5.38
C ALA A 73 -13.81 21.35 -5.73
N GLU A 74 -12.87 21.42 -4.78
CA GLU A 74 -11.51 21.88 -5.06
C GLU A 74 -10.77 20.94 -6.02
N LEU A 75 -9.79 21.45 -6.77
CA LEU A 75 -9.10 20.65 -7.79
C LEU A 75 -8.36 19.45 -7.17
N THR A 76 -7.69 19.67 -6.03
CA THR A 76 -7.02 18.61 -5.30
C THR A 76 -8.00 17.51 -4.85
N THR A 77 -9.19 17.90 -4.39
CA THR A 77 -10.25 16.96 -3.97
C THR A 77 -10.80 16.17 -5.15
N TYR A 78 -11.05 16.84 -6.27
CA TYR A 78 -11.48 16.20 -7.51
C TYR A 78 -10.45 15.17 -8.01
N LEU A 79 -9.18 15.54 -8.08
CA LEU A 79 -8.10 14.64 -8.48
C LEU A 79 -7.93 13.48 -7.51
N ALA A 80 -8.03 13.73 -6.20
CA ALA A 80 -7.93 12.69 -5.18
C ALA A 80 -9.03 11.64 -5.33
N ALA A 81 -10.26 12.03 -5.67
CA ALA A 81 -11.33 11.07 -5.91
C ALA A 81 -11.02 10.11 -7.07
N ILE A 82 -10.46 10.64 -8.17
CA ILE A 82 -10.05 9.83 -9.34
C ILE A 82 -8.88 8.91 -8.96
N ALA A 83 -7.84 9.46 -8.35
CA ALA A 83 -6.64 8.71 -7.97
C ALA A 83 -6.96 7.57 -6.99
N LYS A 84 -7.80 7.84 -5.98
CA LYS A 84 -8.28 6.80 -5.05
C LYS A 84 -9.02 5.66 -5.75
N GLY A 85 -9.86 5.97 -6.73
CA GLY A 85 -10.56 4.95 -7.52
C GLY A 85 -9.59 4.01 -8.24
N LYS A 86 -8.53 4.57 -8.84
CA LYS A 86 -7.48 3.78 -9.49
C LYS A 86 -6.67 2.98 -8.47
N ALA A 87 -6.20 3.62 -7.40
CA ALA A 87 -5.46 2.98 -6.31
C ALA A 87 -6.23 1.80 -5.67
N MET A 88 -7.54 1.95 -5.43
CA MET A 88 -8.39 0.85 -4.95
C MET A 88 -8.49 -0.30 -5.95
N THR A 89 -8.49 0.01 -7.25
CA THR A 89 -8.53 -1.01 -8.31
C THR A 89 -7.20 -1.77 -8.37
N LEU A 90 -6.07 -1.07 -8.28
CA LEU A 90 -4.73 -1.66 -8.20
C LEU A 90 -4.61 -2.58 -6.99
N ARG A 91 -5.00 -2.11 -5.80
CA ARG A 91 -5.02 -2.91 -4.58
C ARG A 91 -5.85 -4.20 -4.72
N ARG A 92 -7.03 -4.11 -5.34
CA ARG A 92 -7.87 -5.30 -5.62
C ARG A 92 -7.20 -6.24 -6.61
N SER A 93 -6.50 -5.72 -7.62
CA SER A 93 -5.76 -6.52 -8.59
C SER A 93 -4.60 -7.26 -7.93
N GLN A 94 -3.82 -6.58 -7.08
CA GLN A 94 -2.75 -7.18 -6.30
C GLN A 94 -3.27 -8.31 -5.42
N ALA A 95 -4.32 -8.04 -4.62
CA ALA A 95 -4.92 -9.07 -3.77
C ALA A 95 -5.40 -10.30 -4.56
N ARG A 96 -5.90 -10.11 -5.79
CA ARG A 96 -6.28 -11.22 -6.69
C ARG A 96 -5.07 -11.99 -7.22
N ARG A 97 -4.00 -11.31 -7.63
CA ARG A 97 -2.77 -11.94 -8.10
C ARG A 97 -2.12 -12.78 -7.00
N THR A 98 -1.97 -12.22 -5.80
CA THR A 98 -1.46 -12.95 -4.63
C THR A 98 -2.31 -14.18 -4.30
N LYS A 99 -3.65 -14.10 -4.43
CA LYS A 99 -4.55 -15.24 -4.21
C LYS A 99 -4.38 -16.32 -5.30
N HIS A 100 -4.21 -15.93 -6.56
CA HIS A 100 -4.06 -16.87 -7.67
C HIS A 100 -2.67 -17.52 -7.74
N GLU A 101 -1.60 -16.77 -7.47
CA GLU A 101 -0.23 -17.28 -7.38
C GLU A 101 -0.09 -18.27 -6.21
N GLY A 102 -0.69 -17.97 -5.05
CA GLY A 102 -0.76 -18.91 -3.92
C GLY A 102 -1.56 -20.19 -4.20
N THR A 103 -2.43 -20.19 -5.21
CA THR A 103 -3.21 -21.37 -5.61
C THR A 103 -2.48 -22.21 -6.66
N TYR A 104 -1.66 -21.61 -7.54
CA TYR A 104 -0.86 -22.32 -8.53
C TYR A 104 0.43 -22.92 -7.96
N SER A 105 1.10 -22.24 -7.01
CA SER A 105 2.30 -22.79 -6.34
C SER A 105 2.03 -24.02 -5.46
N ALA A 106 0.76 -24.36 -5.19
CA ALA A 106 0.42 -25.57 -4.42
C ALA A 106 0.34 -26.84 -5.28
N ILE A 107 0.33 -26.72 -6.62
CA ILE A 107 0.07 -27.85 -7.53
C ILE A 107 1.31 -28.24 -8.37
N GLU A 108 2.29 -27.34 -8.54
CA GLU A 108 3.53 -27.65 -9.28
C GLU A 108 4.79 -27.45 -8.40
N ASN A 109 5.53 -28.56 -8.25
CA ASN A 109 6.97 -28.66 -7.90
C ASN A 109 7.29 -28.54 -6.39
N THR A 110 7.74 -29.57 -5.65
CA THR A 110 8.83 -30.54 -5.91
C THR A 110 9.90 -29.98 -6.84
N SER A 111 11.07 -29.65 -6.28
CA SER A 111 12.33 -29.19 -6.92
C SER A 111 12.61 -27.69 -6.77
N ASP A 112 13.55 -27.41 -5.85
CA ASP A 112 14.56 -26.34 -5.81
C ASP A 112 14.60 -25.31 -6.96
N ASP A 113 14.47 -24.01 -6.63
CA ASP A 113 15.54 -22.99 -6.77
C ASP A 113 15.07 -21.66 -6.10
N PRO A 114 15.80 -21.07 -5.11
CA PRO A 114 15.36 -19.91 -4.36
C PRO A 114 15.87 -18.59 -4.97
N LEU A 115 15.07 -17.99 -5.84
CA LEU A 115 15.18 -16.56 -6.16
C LEU A 115 13.77 -15.96 -6.18
N ALA A 116 13.09 -16.06 -5.05
CA ALA A 116 11.93 -15.25 -4.76
C ALA A 116 12.42 -13.82 -4.44
N THR A 117 11.99 -12.86 -5.25
CA THR A 117 12.09 -11.43 -4.97
C THR A 117 11.51 -11.17 -3.59
N VAL A 118 12.40 -10.97 -2.62
CA VAL A 118 12.06 -10.64 -1.25
C VAL A 118 11.44 -9.25 -1.25
N ASP A 119 10.16 -9.22 -0.91
CA ASP A 119 9.38 -8.02 -0.62
C ASP A 119 10.18 -7.13 0.35
N ASP A 120 10.40 -5.85 0.00
CA ASP A 120 11.20 -4.90 0.80
C ASP A 120 10.66 -4.76 2.24
N GLU A 121 9.37 -5.07 2.47
CA GLU A 121 8.74 -5.08 3.79
C GLU A 121 9.18 -6.26 4.69
N ASP A 122 9.29 -7.48 4.15
CA ASP A 122 9.80 -8.61 4.93
C ASP A 122 11.30 -8.42 5.22
N SER A 123 12.02 -7.73 4.34
CA SER A 123 13.42 -7.32 4.57
C SER A 123 13.56 -6.34 5.74
N MET A 124 12.66 -5.35 5.87
CA MET A 124 12.65 -4.42 7.01
C MET A 124 12.27 -5.10 8.33
N ILE A 125 11.34 -6.05 8.29
CA ILE A 125 10.94 -6.84 9.46
C ILE A 125 12.08 -7.78 9.88
N GLN A 126 12.82 -8.34 8.93
CA GLN A 126 14.03 -9.12 9.20
C GLN A 126 15.16 -8.29 9.83
N GLN A 127 15.19 -6.97 9.61
CA GLN A 127 16.18 -6.06 10.20
C GLN A 127 15.85 -5.62 11.64
N ILE A 128 14.70 -6.04 12.19
CA ILE A 128 14.35 -5.73 13.58
C ILE A 128 15.29 -6.50 14.52
N ASP A 129 15.77 -5.81 15.55
CA ASP A 129 16.53 -6.43 16.64
C ASP A 129 15.58 -7.26 17.53
N TRP A 130 15.32 -8.49 17.09
CA TRP A 130 14.38 -9.39 17.74
C TRP A 130 14.82 -9.87 19.13
N GLU A 131 16.11 -9.79 19.45
CA GLU A 131 16.62 -10.09 20.79
C GLU A 131 16.25 -8.97 21.77
N ARG A 132 16.22 -7.72 21.29
CA ARG A 132 15.85 -6.55 22.09
C ARG A 132 14.35 -6.35 22.26
N PHE A 133 13.55 -6.69 21.24
CA PHE A 133 12.11 -6.38 21.21
C PHE A 133 11.19 -7.61 21.25
N GLY A 134 11.73 -8.82 21.19
CA GLY A 134 10.96 -10.07 21.12
C GLY A 134 9.93 -10.21 22.25
N ASP A 135 10.33 -9.93 23.49
CA ASP A 135 9.46 -10.04 24.66
C ASP A 135 8.34 -8.99 24.69
N GLN A 136 8.51 -7.85 24.00
CA GLN A 136 7.49 -6.80 23.92
C GLN A 136 6.49 -7.04 22.77
N LEU A 137 6.90 -7.86 21.79
CA LEU A 137 6.10 -8.26 20.65
C LEU A 137 5.16 -9.42 20.99
N VAL A 138 5.57 -10.31 21.89
CA VAL A 138 4.80 -11.47 22.34
C VAL A 138 3.86 -11.06 23.47
N LYS A 139 2.55 -11.05 23.20
CA LYS A 139 1.51 -10.79 24.24
C LYS A 139 0.67 -12.01 24.56
N ASP A 140 0.68 -13.01 23.69
CA ASP A 140 0.03 -14.29 23.88
C ASP A 140 0.92 -15.44 23.39
N PRO A 141 0.65 -16.70 23.78
CA PRO A 141 1.48 -17.84 23.37
C PRO A 141 1.53 -18.07 21.85
N GLY A 142 0.49 -17.64 21.11
CA GLY A 142 0.46 -17.75 19.65
C GLY A 142 1.35 -16.73 18.95
N ASP A 143 1.55 -15.56 19.57
CA ASP A 143 2.45 -14.53 19.07
C ASP A 143 3.90 -15.03 19.01
N ALA A 144 4.36 -15.83 19.99
CA ALA A 144 5.71 -16.38 20.00
C ALA A 144 5.99 -17.31 18.82
N VAL A 145 4.98 -18.11 18.44
CA VAL A 145 5.05 -19.01 17.28
C VAL A 145 5.20 -18.21 16.00
N ILE A 146 4.40 -17.16 15.83
CA ILE A 146 4.45 -16.26 14.67
C ILE A 146 5.80 -15.53 14.59
N VAL A 147 6.31 -15.03 15.70
CA VAL A 147 7.61 -14.34 15.75
C VAL A 147 8.74 -15.28 15.31
N ASN A 148 8.75 -16.52 15.79
CA ASN A 148 9.75 -17.51 15.36
C ASN A 148 9.65 -17.85 13.87
N LEU A 149 8.43 -17.96 13.33
CA LEU A 149 8.21 -18.17 11.91
C LEU A 149 8.73 -17.01 11.05
N ILE A 150 8.53 -15.76 11.49
CA ILE A 150 9.05 -14.57 10.83
C ILE A 150 10.59 -14.57 10.84
N LYS A 151 11.23 -14.92 11.96
CA LYS A 151 12.70 -14.98 12.09
C LYS A 151 13.35 -15.94 11.09
N VAL A 152 12.69 -17.05 10.77
CA VAL A 152 13.20 -18.05 9.81
C VAL A 152 12.69 -17.82 8.39
N GLY A 153 11.99 -16.71 8.13
CA GLY A 153 11.45 -16.37 6.81
C GLY A 153 10.22 -17.20 6.38
N ALA A 154 9.60 -17.95 7.29
CA ALA A 154 8.47 -18.84 7.01
C ALA A 154 7.13 -18.25 7.49
N SER A 155 6.79 -17.05 7.03
CA SER A 155 5.67 -16.25 7.53
C SER A 155 4.37 -16.35 6.71
N SER A 156 4.22 -17.36 5.84
CA SER A 156 3.01 -17.48 5.03
C SER A 156 1.77 -17.82 5.88
N VAL A 157 0.60 -17.30 5.50
CA VAL A 157 -0.67 -17.50 6.25
C VAL A 157 -0.99 -18.99 6.47
N PRO A 158 -0.80 -19.90 5.51
CA PRO A 158 -1.01 -21.34 5.73
C PRO A 158 -0.03 -21.95 6.74
N VAL A 159 1.26 -21.55 6.70
CA VAL A 159 2.28 -22.02 7.65
C VAL A 159 1.99 -21.53 9.07
N VAL A 160 1.55 -20.27 9.19
CA VAL A 160 1.10 -19.69 10.46
C VAL A 160 -0.15 -20.41 10.99
N ALA A 161 -1.14 -20.69 10.14
CA ALA A 161 -2.34 -21.43 10.53
C ALA A 161 -1.99 -22.84 11.04
N GLN A 162 -1.13 -23.55 10.31
CA GLN A 162 -0.64 -24.88 10.69
C GLN A 162 0.10 -24.86 12.03
N ALA A 163 1.01 -23.91 12.22
CA ALA A 163 1.82 -23.79 13.43
C ALA A 163 0.99 -23.36 14.67
N LEU A 164 -0.11 -22.62 14.45
CA LEU A 164 -1.06 -22.25 15.50
C LEU A 164 -2.11 -23.34 15.79
N GLY A 165 -2.09 -24.46 15.06
CA GLY A 165 -3.10 -25.52 15.18
C GLY A 165 -4.50 -25.08 14.71
N LEU A 166 -4.57 -24.08 13.84
CA LEU A 166 -5.83 -23.61 13.25
C LEU A 166 -6.26 -24.51 12.10
N THR A 167 -7.55 -24.55 11.84
CA THR A 167 -8.14 -25.30 10.73
C THR A 167 -7.70 -24.72 9.38
N ALA A 168 -7.56 -25.58 8.38
CA ALA A 168 -7.20 -25.16 7.01
C ALA A 168 -8.40 -24.62 6.21
N ASP A 169 -9.50 -24.31 6.89
CA ASP A 169 -10.67 -23.68 6.30
C ASP A 169 -10.50 -22.16 6.22
N GLU A 170 -11.43 -21.49 5.55
CA GLU A 170 -11.37 -20.04 5.32
C GLU A 170 -11.31 -19.25 6.65
N ALA A 171 -12.00 -19.74 7.68
CA ALA A 171 -12.01 -19.12 9.00
C ALA A 171 -10.65 -19.23 9.73
N GLY A 172 -10.00 -20.40 9.68
CA GLY A 172 -8.69 -20.60 10.31
C GLY A 172 -7.57 -19.86 9.58
N LEU A 173 -7.62 -19.77 8.25
CA LEU A 173 -6.69 -18.97 7.46
C LEU A 173 -6.87 -17.47 7.69
N GLU A 174 -8.11 -16.98 7.81
CA GLU A 174 -8.38 -15.57 8.10
C GLU A 174 -7.88 -15.18 9.50
N GLU A 175 -8.10 -16.04 10.50
CA GLU A 175 -7.60 -15.83 11.86
C GLU A 175 -6.06 -15.85 11.91
N ALA A 176 -5.41 -16.77 11.20
CA ALA A 176 -3.95 -16.80 11.06
C ALA A 176 -3.41 -15.50 10.44
N GLY A 177 -4.04 -15.02 9.36
CA GLY A 177 -3.68 -13.77 8.70
C GLY A 177 -3.84 -12.55 9.61
N ARG A 178 -4.95 -12.47 10.36
CA ARG A 178 -5.17 -11.40 11.35
C ARG A 178 -4.10 -11.37 12.43
N ARG A 179 -3.69 -12.53 12.94
CA ARG A 179 -2.64 -12.61 13.97
C ARG A 179 -1.26 -12.26 13.44
N LEU A 180 -0.94 -12.72 12.23
CA LEU A 180 0.30 -12.35 11.55
C LEU A 180 0.40 -10.82 11.34
N GLU A 181 -0.65 -10.19 10.81
CA GLU A 181 -0.67 -8.74 10.58
C GLU A 181 -0.60 -7.95 11.90
N ARG A 182 -1.20 -8.47 12.96
CA ARG A 182 -1.10 -7.89 14.31
C ARG A 182 0.34 -7.89 14.81
N ILE A 183 1.13 -8.93 14.56
CA ILE A 183 2.56 -8.98 14.93
C ILE A 183 3.39 -8.07 14.04
N ARG A 184 3.19 -8.10 12.72
CA ARG A 184 3.85 -7.18 11.78
C ARG A 184 3.58 -5.72 12.14
N GLY A 185 2.34 -5.38 12.47
CA GLY A 185 1.93 -4.05 12.89
C GLY A 185 2.58 -3.58 14.21
N ARG A 186 2.83 -4.49 15.16
CA ARG A 186 3.61 -4.16 16.37
C ARG A 186 5.08 -3.97 16.03
N ALA A 187 5.64 -4.85 15.20
CA ALA A 187 7.03 -4.82 14.77
C ALA A 187 7.38 -3.50 14.05
N ARG A 188 6.48 -3.04 13.15
CA ARG A 188 6.58 -1.72 12.47
C ARG A 188 6.74 -0.56 13.46
N ARG A 189 5.96 -0.52 14.54
CA ARG A 189 6.01 0.56 15.55
C ARG A 189 7.36 0.64 16.26
N PHE A 190 8.04 -0.49 16.44
CA PHE A 190 9.38 -0.53 17.04
C PHE A 190 10.48 -0.19 16.02
N GLY A 191 10.32 -0.62 14.77
CA GLY A 191 11.22 -0.24 13.67
C GLY A 191 11.21 1.26 13.35
N GLU A 192 10.05 1.90 13.41
CA GLU A 192 9.90 3.35 13.19
C GLU A 192 10.44 4.19 14.37
N GLY A 193 10.32 3.70 15.60
CA GLY A 193 10.82 4.38 16.81
C GLY A 193 12.36 4.39 16.96
N THR A 194 13.07 3.60 16.16
CA THR A 194 14.55 3.50 16.22
C THR A 194 15.25 4.46 15.23
N LYS A 195 14.49 5.19 14.39
CA LYS A 195 15.01 6.23 13.48
C LYS A 195 15.05 7.64 14.09
N ALA A 196 14.82 7.79 15.39
CA ALA A 196 14.90 9.07 16.12
C ALA A 196 16.20 9.19 16.92
#